data_AF-A0A350FYV9-F1
#
_entry.id   AF-A0A350FYV9-F1
#
_cell.length_a   1.000
_cell.length_b   1.000
_cell.length_c   1.000
_cell.angle_alpha   90.00
_cell.angle_beta   90.00
_cell.angle_gamma   90.00
#
_symmetry.space_group_name_H-M   'P 1'
#
loop_
_entity.id
_entity.type
_entity.pdbx_description
1 polymer ?
#
loop_
_entity_poly.entity_id
_entity_poly.type
_entity_poly.pdbx_seq_one_letter_code
_entity_poly.pdbx_strand_id
1 'polypeptide(L)'
;ETANIIARPHNITPITNNDLREISHGHWEGLTRKEVETRHADEYVAWESDPFTFAPKDGESGISVLARALPVIREVVVNHKDGNVLVVSHKATLRLIISSLLGFDARGYRDRLDQAPACLNVLDFKDTVRARLMLFNDISHYADHPHRPLSHLSRWWDLSVPPESGK
;
A
#
# COMPACT_ATOMS: atom_id res chain seq x y z
N GLU A 1 -11.84 -10.43 -5.25
CA GLU A 1 -13.15 -10.52 -4.56
C GLU A 1 -13.76 -9.15 -4.27
N THR A 2 -13.11 -8.29 -3.49
CA THR A 2 -13.59 -6.94 -3.12
C THR A 2 -14.12 -6.12 -4.31
N ALA A 3 -13.39 -6.07 -5.42
CA ALA A 3 -13.84 -5.37 -6.63
C ALA A 3 -15.18 -5.88 -7.18
N ASN A 4 -15.42 -7.19 -7.15
CA ASN A 4 -16.67 -7.79 -7.62
C ASN A 4 -17.85 -7.43 -6.70
N ILE A 5 -17.62 -7.37 -5.38
CA ILE A 5 -18.65 -6.98 -4.41
C ILE A 5 -19.10 -5.55 -4.67
N ILE A 6 -18.14 -4.64 -4.88
CA ILE A 6 -18.45 -3.21 -5.14
C ILE A 6 -19.08 -3.04 -6.52
N ALA A 7 -18.61 -3.75 -7.55
CA ALA A 7 -19.07 -3.56 -8.93
C ALA A 7 -20.44 -4.17 -9.23
N ARG A 8 -20.85 -5.23 -8.51
CA ARG A 8 -22.13 -5.94 -8.71
C ARG A 8 -23.36 -5.01 -8.73
N PRO A 9 -23.61 -4.13 -7.74
CA PRO A 9 -24.77 -3.23 -7.76
C PRO A 9 -24.75 -2.21 -8.89
N HIS A 10 -23.59 -1.97 -9.51
CA HIS A 10 -23.44 -1.03 -10.62
C HIS A 10 -23.47 -1.70 -12.00
N ASN A 11 -23.64 -3.03 -12.07
CA ASN A 11 -23.55 -3.82 -13.31
C ASN A 11 -22.24 -3.59 -14.09
N ILE A 12 -21.14 -3.35 -13.37
CA ILE A 12 -19.80 -3.18 -13.94
C ILE A 12 -19.02 -4.49 -13.78
N THR A 13 -18.25 -4.85 -14.80
CA THR A 13 -17.28 -5.95 -14.72
C THR A 13 -15.89 -5.39 -14.43
N PRO A 14 -15.26 -5.72 -13.29
CA PRO A 14 -13.90 -5.28 -12.99
C PRO A 14 -12.88 -5.82 -14.01
N ILE A 15 -11.93 -4.97 -14.38
CA ILE A 15 -10.78 -5.35 -15.22
C ILE A 15 -9.59 -5.63 -14.29
N THR A 16 -8.95 -6.79 -14.45
CA THR A 16 -7.78 -7.14 -13.63
C THR A 16 -6.49 -6.62 -14.26
N ASN A 17 -5.60 -6.08 -13.44
CA ASN A 17 -4.27 -5.68 -13.84
C ASN A 17 -3.25 -6.16 -12.79
N ASN A 18 -2.31 -7.02 -13.22
CA ASN A 18 -1.31 -7.62 -12.34
C ASN A 18 -0.33 -6.59 -11.75
N ASP A 19 -0.15 -5.45 -12.41
CA ASP A 19 0.78 -4.42 -11.95
C ASP A 19 0.23 -3.61 -10.78
N LEU A 20 -1.02 -3.87 -10.36
CA LEU A 20 -1.64 -3.34 -9.14
C LEU A 20 -1.65 -4.35 -7.98
N ARG A 21 -0.98 -5.50 -8.12
CA ARG A 21 -0.83 -6.49 -7.03
C ARG A 21 -0.04 -5.96 -5.84
N GLU A 22 -0.14 -6.62 -4.69
CA GLU A 22 0.65 -6.29 -3.49
C GLU A 22 2.16 -6.45 -3.74
N ILE A 23 2.97 -5.75 -2.95
CA ILE A 23 4.42 -5.97 -2.92
C ILE A 23 4.73 -7.45 -2.64
N SER A 24 5.59 -8.07 -3.46
CA SER A 24 6.05 -9.44 -3.17
C SER A 24 7.16 -9.42 -2.12
N HIS A 25 7.06 -10.31 -1.15
CA HIS A 25 8.10 -10.54 -0.15
C HIS A 25 9.04 -11.70 -0.54
N GLY A 26 8.93 -12.20 -1.77
CA GLY A 26 9.82 -13.22 -2.32
C GLY A 26 9.88 -14.46 -1.45
N HIS A 27 11.09 -14.90 -1.11
CA HIS A 27 11.31 -16.09 -0.29
C HIS A 27 10.75 -16.01 1.14
N TRP A 28 10.32 -14.84 1.60
CA TRP A 28 9.62 -14.70 2.89
C TRP A 28 8.14 -15.03 2.83
N GLU A 29 7.55 -15.17 1.64
CA GLU A 29 6.12 -15.49 1.52
C GLU A 29 5.78 -16.81 2.21
N GLY A 30 4.69 -16.80 3.00
CA GLY A 30 4.27 -17.93 3.83
C GLY A 30 4.98 -18.02 5.19
N LEU A 31 6.00 -17.21 5.46
CA LEU A 31 6.62 -17.11 6.78
C LEU A 31 5.90 -16.08 7.66
N THR A 32 5.88 -16.34 8.96
CA THR A 32 5.52 -15.32 9.94
C THR A 32 6.65 -14.31 10.12
N ARG A 33 6.33 -13.10 10.59
CA ARG A 33 7.35 -12.08 10.91
C ARG A 33 8.45 -12.61 11.82
N LYS A 34 8.09 -13.35 12.87
CA LYS A 34 9.05 -13.94 13.82
C LYS A 34 9.98 -14.94 13.14
N GLU A 35 9.47 -15.73 12.21
CA GLU A 35 10.30 -16.66 11.44
C GLU A 35 11.26 -15.91 10.53
N VAL A 36 10.83 -14.82 9.88
CA VAL A 36 11.71 -13.97 9.07
C VAL A 36 12.81 -13.33 9.94
N GLU A 37 12.45 -12.73 11.06
CA GLU A 37 13.40 -12.14 12.03
C GLU A 37 14.43 -13.17 12.54
N THR A 38 14.01 -14.42 12.73
CA THR A 38 14.88 -15.49 13.25
C THR A 38 15.75 -16.11 12.16
N ARG A 39 15.19 -16.38 10.97
CA ARG A 39 15.86 -17.13 9.89
C ARG A 39 16.65 -16.23 8.93
N HIS A 40 16.27 -14.95 8.83
CA HIS A 40 16.80 -13.99 7.87
C HIS A 40 17.09 -12.64 8.54
N ALA A 41 17.68 -12.65 9.74
CA ALA A 41 17.87 -11.47 10.57
C ALA A 41 18.55 -10.29 9.84
N ASP A 42 19.64 -10.55 9.10
CA ASP A 42 20.38 -9.51 8.39
C ASP A 42 19.56 -8.89 7.25
N GLU A 43 18.84 -9.72 6.46
CA GLU A 43 17.94 -9.23 5.42
C GLU A 43 16.76 -8.45 6.04
N TYR A 44 16.24 -8.91 7.18
CA TYR A 44 15.16 -8.22 7.89
C TYR A 44 15.61 -6.83 8.37
N VAL A 45 16.79 -6.71 8.97
CA VAL A 45 17.35 -5.43 9.40
C VAL A 45 17.55 -4.48 8.22
N ALA A 46 18.09 -4.98 7.10
CA ALA A 46 18.25 -4.18 5.89
C ALA A 46 16.90 -3.69 5.32
N TRP A 47 15.93 -4.59 5.24
CA TRP A 47 14.57 -4.28 4.79
C TRP A 47 13.83 -3.33 5.73
N GLU A 48 14.01 -3.47 7.04
CA GLU A 48 13.37 -2.59 8.02
C GLU A 48 13.95 -1.18 7.93
N SER A 49 15.26 -1.06 7.66
CA SER A 49 15.93 0.23 7.51
C SER A 49 15.53 1.00 6.25
N ASP A 50 15.36 0.34 5.10
CA ASP A 50 14.95 0.99 3.85
C ASP A 50 14.15 0.03 2.95
N PRO A 51 12.87 -0.24 3.25
CA PRO A 51 12.02 -1.13 2.45
C PRO A 51 11.67 -0.56 1.08
N PHE A 52 11.97 0.73 0.87
CA PHE A 52 11.74 1.37 -0.40
C PHE A 52 12.82 1.00 -1.43
N THR A 53 14.08 0.84 -1.01
CA THR A 53 15.18 0.48 -1.91
C THR A 53 15.63 -0.98 -1.76
N PHE A 54 15.42 -1.60 -0.61
CA PHE A 54 15.76 -3.00 -0.35
C PHE A 54 14.58 -3.93 -0.63
N ALA A 55 14.90 -5.15 -1.09
CA ALA A 55 13.95 -6.25 -1.21
C ALA A 55 14.62 -7.55 -0.76
N PRO A 56 13.89 -8.47 -0.10
CA PRO A 56 14.37 -9.83 0.07
C PRO A 56 14.53 -10.53 -1.29
N LYS A 57 15.31 -11.62 -1.32
CA LYS A 57 15.53 -12.40 -2.54
C LYS A 57 14.19 -12.80 -3.21
N ASP A 58 14.11 -12.64 -4.52
CA ASP A 58 12.93 -12.93 -5.35
C ASP A 58 11.69 -12.06 -5.01
N GLY A 59 11.85 -11.03 -4.17
CA GLY A 59 10.79 -10.08 -3.79
C GLY A 59 10.87 -8.75 -4.55
N GLU A 60 10.08 -7.78 -4.10
CA GLU A 60 10.01 -6.43 -4.67
C GLU A 60 10.39 -5.37 -3.62
N SER A 61 11.10 -4.32 -4.05
CA SER A 61 11.28 -3.12 -3.24
C SER A 61 10.15 -2.13 -3.54
N GLY A 62 10.00 -1.10 -2.70
CA GLY A 62 9.05 -0.03 -2.99
C GLY A 62 9.25 0.63 -4.36
N ILE A 63 10.50 0.77 -4.81
CA ILE A 63 10.83 1.26 -6.17
C ILE A 63 10.29 0.31 -7.24
N SER A 64 10.48 -1.00 -7.09
CA SER A 64 9.99 -1.99 -8.06
C SER A 64 8.47 -1.96 -8.18
N VAL A 65 7.75 -1.80 -7.06
CA VAL A 65 6.30 -1.65 -7.06
C VAL A 65 5.86 -0.36 -7.77
N LEU A 66 6.51 0.77 -7.49
CA LEU A 66 6.20 2.02 -8.19
C LEU A 66 6.43 1.92 -9.71
N ALA A 67 7.50 1.25 -10.11
CA ALA A 67 7.86 1.09 -11.52
C ALA A 67 6.77 0.36 -12.33
N ARG A 68 6.07 -0.62 -11.74
CA ARG A 68 4.94 -1.30 -12.37
C ARG A 68 3.60 -0.58 -12.17
N ALA A 69 3.35 -0.01 -11.00
CA ALA A 69 2.03 0.50 -10.65
C ALA A 69 1.73 1.90 -11.21
N LEU A 70 2.70 2.81 -11.23
CA LEU A 70 2.48 4.18 -11.72
C LEU A 70 2.09 4.25 -13.22
N PRO A 71 2.69 3.45 -14.13
CA PRO A 71 2.21 3.37 -15.51
C PRO A 71 0.72 3.05 -15.63
N VAL A 72 0.19 2.13 -14.81
CA VAL A 72 -1.23 1.78 -14.80
C VAL A 72 -2.09 2.96 -14.36
N ILE A 73 -1.69 3.65 -13.28
CA ILE A 73 -2.44 4.84 -12.82
C ILE A 73 -2.43 5.93 -13.89
N ARG A 74 -1.30 6.14 -14.57
CA ARG A 74 -1.21 7.09 -15.68
C ARG A 74 -2.11 6.70 -16.84
N GLU A 75 -2.14 5.43 -17.22
CA GLU A 75 -3.02 4.92 -18.28
C GLU A 75 -4.49 5.15 -17.94
N VAL A 76 -4.89 4.85 -16.70
CA VAL A 76 -6.26 5.12 -16.20
C VAL A 76 -6.62 6.60 -16.37
N VAL A 77 -5.75 7.52 -15.93
CA VAL A 77 -6.00 8.96 -16.03
C VAL A 77 -6.05 9.44 -17.50
N VAL A 78 -5.23 8.87 -18.38
CA VAL A 78 -5.23 9.21 -19.81
C VAL A 78 -6.50 8.74 -20.52
N ASN A 79 -6.95 7.53 -20.22
CA ASN A 79 -8.08 6.88 -20.89
C ASN A 79 -9.45 7.31 -20.32
N HIS A 80 -9.48 7.83 -19.09
CA HIS A 80 -10.70 8.23 -18.40
C HIS A 80 -10.61 9.70 -17.94
N LYS A 81 -10.62 10.62 -18.92
CA LYS A 81 -10.51 12.07 -18.66
C LYS A 81 -11.73 12.65 -17.93
N ASP A 82 -12.88 12.00 -18.11
CA ASP A 82 -14.14 12.38 -17.51
C ASP A 82 -14.67 11.24 -16.63
N GLY A 83 -15.25 11.61 -15.48
CA GLY A 83 -15.90 10.67 -14.57
C GLY A 83 -14.98 10.09 -13.50
N ASN A 84 -15.39 8.96 -12.94
CA ASN A 84 -14.75 8.33 -11.78
C ASN A 84 -14.30 6.91 -12.12
N VAL A 85 -13.08 6.56 -11.71
CA VAL A 85 -12.56 5.19 -11.80
C VAL A 85 -12.28 4.67 -10.40
N LEU A 86 -12.75 3.46 -10.10
CA LEU A 86 -12.42 2.77 -8.87
C LEU A 86 -11.23 1.83 -9.10
N VAL A 87 -10.16 2.03 -8.34
CA VAL A 87 -9.02 1.12 -8.28
C VAL A 87 -9.06 0.35 -6.98
N VAL A 88 -9.04 -0.98 -7.05
CA VAL A 88 -8.94 -1.87 -5.88
C VAL A 88 -7.56 -2.52 -5.91
N SER A 89 -6.81 -2.33 -4.83
CA SER A 89 -5.43 -2.81 -4.70
C SER A 89 -5.11 -3.07 -3.21
N HIS A 90 -3.83 -3.11 -2.86
CA HIS A 90 -3.33 -3.57 -1.58
C HIS A 90 -2.60 -2.46 -0.81
N LYS A 91 -2.23 -2.76 0.43
CA LYS A 91 -1.80 -1.75 1.40
C LYS A 91 -0.51 -1.08 1.00
N ALA A 92 0.54 -1.84 0.71
CA ALA A 92 1.84 -1.24 0.37
C ALA A 92 1.77 -0.52 -0.98
N THR A 93 1.16 -1.17 -1.98
CA THR A 93 0.98 -0.60 -3.32
C THR A 93 0.25 0.74 -3.31
N LEU A 94 -0.90 0.84 -2.61
CA LEU A 94 -1.65 2.11 -2.53
C LEU A 94 -0.88 3.19 -1.77
N ARG A 95 -0.22 2.85 -0.66
CA ARG A 95 0.61 3.81 0.08
C ARG A 95 1.76 4.35 -0.78
N LEU A 96 2.43 3.49 -1.54
CA LEU A 96 3.50 3.90 -2.46
C LEU A 96 2.98 4.82 -3.57
N ILE A 97 1.89 4.43 -4.25
CA ILE A 97 1.26 5.26 -5.30
C ILE A 97 0.90 6.64 -4.75
N ILE A 98 0.19 6.71 -3.62
CA ILE A 98 -0.22 7.97 -3.00
C ILE A 98 1.01 8.80 -2.61
N SER A 99 2.05 8.18 -2.04
CA SER A 99 3.30 8.87 -1.70
C SER A 99 3.94 9.53 -2.92
N SER A 100 4.04 8.78 -4.02
CA SER A 100 4.62 9.26 -5.27
C SER A 100 3.79 10.38 -5.91
N LEU A 101 2.46 10.28 -5.89
CA LEU A 101 1.57 11.27 -6.49
C LEU A 101 1.55 12.60 -5.72
N LEU A 102 1.72 12.56 -4.39
CA LEU A 102 1.72 13.75 -3.54
C LEU A 102 3.12 14.35 -3.34
N GLY A 103 4.16 13.69 -3.85
CA GLY A 103 5.52 14.23 -3.87
C GLY A 103 6.24 14.26 -2.52
N PHE A 104 5.77 13.51 -1.52
CA PHE A 104 6.56 13.29 -0.30
C PHE A 104 7.45 12.06 -0.44
N ASP A 105 8.52 11.98 0.36
CA ASP A 105 9.48 10.88 0.29
C ASP A 105 8.81 9.53 0.52
N ALA A 106 8.74 8.72 -0.56
CA ALA A 106 8.09 7.43 -0.58
C ALA A 106 8.77 6.40 0.34
N ARG A 107 9.98 6.66 0.84
CA ARG A 107 10.60 5.85 1.91
C ARG A 107 9.73 5.76 3.15
N GLY A 108 9.03 6.84 3.49
CA GLY A 108 8.14 6.89 4.65
C GLY A 108 6.76 6.28 4.43
N TYR A 109 6.49 5.56 3.33
CA TYR A 109 5.14 5.08 3.00
C TYR A 109 4.53 4.18 4.09
N ARG A 110 5.34 3.40 4.81
CA ARG A 110 4.88 2.52 5.90
C ARG A 110 4.53 3.28 7.17
N ASP A 111 5.22 4.40 7.40
CA ASP A 111 5.22 5.10 8.67
C ASP A 111 4.30 6.32 8.65
N ARG A 112 4.11 6.95 7.48
CA ARG A 112 3.36 8.20 7.36
C ARG A 112 1.92 8.01 6.90
N LEU A 113 1.64 6.90 6.23
CA LEU A 113 0.32 6.59 5.69
C LEU A 113 -0.20 5.33 6.34
N ASP A 114 -1.33 5.43 7.06
CA ASP A 114 -2.08 4.25 7.46
C ASP A 114 -3.08 3.82 6.38
N GLN A 115 -3.53 2.57 6.40
CA GLN A 115 -4.48 2.05 5.41
C GLN A 115 -5.23 0.88 6.04
N ALA A 116 -6.49 1.11 6.38
CA ALA A 116 -7.39 0.09 6.91
C ALA A 116 -7.91 -0.81 5.76
N PRO A 117 -8.31 -2.06 6.04
CA PRO A 117 -8.91 -2.94 5.05
C PRO A 117 -10.11 -2.30 4.34
N ALA A 118 -10.29 -2.37 3.02
CA ALA A 118 -11.47 -1.76 2.37
C ALA A 118 -11.73 -0.26 2.66
N CYS A 119 -10.75 0.50 3.16
CA CYS A 119 -10.90 1.95 3.31
C CYS A 119 -11.02 2.65 1.95
N LEU A 120 -11.66 3.83 1.95
CA LEU A 120 -11.79 4.66 0.76
C LEU A 120 -10.71 5.76 0.76
N ASN A 121 -10.03 5.87 -0.38
CA ASN A 121 -9.15 6.97 -0.71
C ASN A 121 -9.68 7.65 -1.98
N VAL A 122 -9.69 8.96 -2.02
CA VAL A 122 -10.13 9.74 -3.20
C VAL A 122 -9.00 10.66 -3.62
N LEU A 123 -8.51 10.43 -4.84
CA LEU A 123 -7.59 11.31 -5.54
C LEU A 123 -8.33 11.95 -6.70
N ASP A 124 -8.17 13.26 -6.84
CA ASP A 124 -8.70 13.99 -7.98
C ASP A 124 -7.55 14.44 -8.88
N PHE A 125 -7.71 14.28 -10.19
CA PHE A 125 -6.68 14.53 -11.18
C PHE A 125 -7.10 15.69 -12.07
N LYS A 126 -6.32 16.77 -12.04
CA LYS A 126 -6.50 17.87 -12.99
C LYS A 126 -5.97 17.50 -14.38
N ASP A 127 -4.91 16.70 -14.42
CA ASP A 127 -4.28 16.16 -15.61
C ASP A 127 -3.39 14.95 -15.23
N THR A 128 -2.63 14.42 -16.18
CA THR A 128 -1.79 13.23 -15.99
C THR A 128 -0.65 13.38 -14.98
N VAL A 129 -0.33 14.61 -14.54
CA VAL A 129 0.77 14.87 -13.60
C VAL A 129 0.34 15.62 -12.35
N ARG A 130 -0.89 16.18 -12.32
CA ARG A 130 -1.41 16.94 -11.18
C ARG A 130 -2.54 16.18 -10.50
N ALA A 131 -2.19 15.49 -9.42
CA ALA A 131 -3.13 14.84 -8.50
C ALA A 131 -3.29 15.64 -7.21
N ARG A 132 -4.49 15.57 -6.59
CA ARG A 132 -4.76 16.07 -5.24
C ARG A 132 -5.48 15.00 -4.42
N LEU A 133 -5.07 14.82 -3.16
CA LEU A 133 -5.74 13.93 -2.21
C LEU A 133 -6.94 14.66 -1.59
N MET A 134 -8.13 14.09 -1.78
CA MET A 134 -9.41 14.64 -1.31
C MET A 134 -9.93 13.92 -0.07
N LEU A 135 -9.66 12.61 0.02
CA LEU A 135 -10.06 11.76 1.13
C LEU A 135 -9.01 10.66 1.32
N PHE A 136 -8.68 10.35 2.56
CA PHE A 136 -7.66 9.36 2.89
C PHE A 136 -8.11 8.44 4.00
N ASN A 137 -7.93 7.13 3.79
CA ASN A 137 -8.19 6.07 4.76
C ASN A 137 -9.58 6.17 5.44
N ASP A 138 -10.61 6.55 4.67
CA ASP A 138 -11.95 6.68 5.22
C ASP A 138 -12.61 5.32 5.45
N ILE A 139 -13.12 5.13 6.66
CA ILE A 139 -13.78 3.92 7.14
C ILE A 139 -15.16 4.23 7.73
N SER A 140 -15.72 5.41 7.43
CA SER A 140 -17.04 5.85 7.90
C SER A 140 -18.17 4.86 7.58
N HIS A 141 -17.99 4.03 6.56
CA HIS A 141 -18.93 3.00 6.13
C HIS A 141 -18.88 1.70 6.95
N TYR A 142 -17.90 1.54 7.84
CA TYR A 142 -17.87 0.35 8.70
C TYR A 142 -19.03 0.38 9.68
N ALA A 143 -19.66 -0.79 9.88
CA ALA A 143 -20.71 -0.94 10.89
C ALA A 143 -20.17 -0.77 12.32
N ASP A 144 -18.94 -1.24 12.55
CA ASP A 144 -18.24 -1.19 13.85
C ASP A 144 -16.84 -0.60 13.69
N HIS A 145 -16.25 -0.13 14.79
CA HIS A 145 -14.85 0.28 14.76
C HIS A 145 -13.94 -0.91 14.44
N PRO A 146 -13.04 -0.78 13.45
CA PRO A 146 -12.17 -1.89 13.11
C PRO A 146 -11.19 -2.14 14.24
N HIS A 147 -10.83 -3.41 14.40
CA HIS A 147 -9.72 -3.76 15.25
C HIS A 147 -8.44 -3.07 14.74
N ARG A 148 -7.87 -2.20 15.58
CA ARG A 148 -6.53 -1.66 15.37
C ARG A 148 -5.52 -2.69 15.88
N PRO A 149 -4.67 -3.26 15.01
CA PRO A 149 -3.66 -4.20 15.46
C PRO A 149 -2.67 -3.49 16.40
N LEU A 150 -2.15 -4.22 17.37
CA LEU A 150 -1.06 -3.71 18.23
C LEU A 150 0.31 -3.93 17.57
N SER A 151 0.42 -4.91 16.68
CA SER A 151 1.64 -5.23 15.96
C SER A 151 1.62 -4.63 14.56
N HIS A 152 2.70 -3.92 14.21
CA HIS A 152 2.86 -3.28 12.91
C HIS A 152 4.25 -3.58 12.35
N LEU A 153 4.35 -3.70 11.03
CA LEU A 153 5.65 -3.81 10.37
C LEU A 153 6.47 -2.52 10.54
N SER A 154 5.82 -1.35 10.57
CA SER A 154 6.51 -0.10 10.92
C SER A 154 6.83 -0.09 12.40
N ARG A 155 8.11 0.09 12.75
CA ARG A 155 8.55 0.23 14.15
C ARG A 155 7.94 1.41 14.87
N TRP A 156 7.59 2.49 14.16
CA TRP A 156 6.99 3.68 14.79
C TRP A 156 5.62 3.37 15.39
N TRP A 157 4.93 2.38 14.82
CA TRP A 157 3.57 2.01 15.17
C TRP A 157 3.47 0.62 15.81
N ASP A 158 4.59 -0.07 16.02
CA ASP A 158 4.61 -1.39 16.64
C ASP A 158 4.55 -1.25 18.17
N LEU A 159 3.34 -1.32 18.72
CA LEU A 159 3.08 -1.21 20.16
C LEU A 159 3.26 -2.55 20.89
N SER A 160 3.57 -3.63 20.16
CA SER A 160 3.83 -4.94 20.75
C SER A 160 5.23 -5.06 21.35
N VAL A 161 6.13 -4.15 20.99
CA VAL A 161 7.49 -4.07 21.51
C VAL A 161 7.55 -2.90 22.50
N PRO A 162 7.96 -3.10 23.77
CA PRO A 162 8.10 -2.01 24.72
C PRO A 162 9.14 -0.99 24.20
N PRO A 163 8.92 0.33 24.41
CA PRO A 163 9.88 1.33 23.99
C PRO A 163 11.25 1.00 24.61
N GLU A 164 12.31 1.01 23.80
CA GLU A 164 13.67 0.91 24.33
C GLU A 164 13.82 1.97 25.42
N SER A 165 14.23 1.55 26.61
CA SER A 165 14.56 2.47 27.69
C SER A 165 15.68 3.38 27.18
N GLY A 166 15.31 4.63 26.90
CA GLY A 166 16.20 5.59 26.27
C GLY A 166 17.54 5.70 27.01
N LYS A 167 18.62 5.73 26.23
CA LYS A 167 19.87 6.38 26.63
C LYS A 167 19.71 7.89 26.48
#